data_AF-A0A392TB53-F1
#
_entry.id   AF-A0A392TB53-F1
#
_cell.length_a   1.000
_cell.length_b   1.000
_cell.length_c   1.000
_cell.angle_alpha   90.00
_cell.angle_beta   90.00
_cell.angle_gamma   90.00
#
_symmetry.space_group_name_H-M   'P 1'
#
loop_
_entity.id
_entity.type
_entity.pdbx_description
1 polymer ?
#
loop_
_entity_poly.entity_id
_entity_poly.type
_entity_poly.pdbx_seq_one_letter_code
_entity_poly.pdbx_strand_id
1 'polypeptide(L)' 'MRYLHGTIDYGILYPISTGHEDKLIGFCDSDWSGDTLERKSTMGYVFKLFDAPISWSSKKQSVVTLSTCEAEYISA' A
#
# COMPACT_ATOMS: atom_id res chain seq x y z
N MET A 1 1.01 22.97 -3.33
CA MET A 1 -0.07 21.97 -3.41
C MET A 1 -0.74 22.02 -4.79
N ARG A 2 -0.11 21.48 -5.84
CA ARG A 2 -0.72 21.49 -7.20
C ARG A 2 -1.73 20.36 -7.41
N TYR A 3 -1.47 19.20 -6.81
CA TYR A 3 -2.28 17.99 -7.03
C TYR A 3 -3.62 18.04 -6.31
N LEU A 4 -3.65 18.53 -5.06
CA LEU A 4 -4.90 18.67 -4.29
C LEU A 4 -5.89 19.68 -4.89
N HIS A 5 -5.39 20.71 -5.57
CA HIS A 5 -6.27 21.69 -6.23
C HIS A 5 -6.87 21.13 -7.53
N GLY A 6 -6.18 20.22 -8.23
CA GLY A 6 -6.67 19.60 -9.47
C GLY A 6 -7.59 18.40 -9.24
N THR A 7 -7.57 17.81 -8.03
CA THR A 7 -8.36 16.62 -7.70
C THR A 7 -9.46 16.90 -6.67
N ILE A 8 -9.86 18.16 -6.48
CA ILE A 8 -10.86 18.53 -5.46
C ILE A 8 -12.22 17.89 -5.71
N ASP A 9 -12.56 17.67 -6.98
CA ASP A 9 -13.81 17.03 -7.41
C ASP A 9 -13.70 15.49 -7.49
N TYR A 10 -12.53 14.93 -7.22
CA TYR A 10 -12.28 13.50 -7.26
C TYR A 10 -12.46 12.91 -5.87
N GLY A 11 -13.12 11.76 -5.80
CA GLY A 11 -13.35 11.02 -4.57
C GLY A 11 -13.20 9.53 -4.80
N ILE A 12 -13.27 8.78 -3.70
CA ILE A 12 -13.22 7.33 -3.72
C ILE A 12 -14.66 6.83 -3.82
N LEU A 13 -14.97 6.11 -4.89
CA LEU A 13 -16.28 5.50 -5.08
C LEU A 13 -16.33 4.17 -4.33
N TYR A 14 -17.25 4.05 -3.38
CA TYR A 14 -17.57 2.77 -2.78
C TYR A 14 -18.53 2.01 -3.70
N PRO A 15 -18.17 0.81 -4.19
CA PRO A 15 -19.09 -0.02 -4.96
C PRO A 15 -20.26 -0.44 -4.06
N ILE A 16 -21.45 0.07 -4.36
CA ILE A 16 -22.69 -0.32 -3.69
C ILE A 16 -23.14 -1.65 -4.32
N SER A 17 -22.53 -2.74 -3.91
CA SER A 17 -23.00 -4.09 -4.25
C SER A 17 -23.70 -4.67 -3.04
N THR A 18 -24.95 -5.11 -3.23
CA THR A 18 -25.71 -5.90 -2.25
C THR A 18 -24.99 -7.23 -2.02
N GLY A 19 -24.04 -7.26 -1.08
CA GLY A 19 -23.25 -8.46 -0.79
C GLY A 19 -21.82 -8.21 -0.32
N HIS A 20 -21.30 -6.98 -0.34
CA HIS A 20 -20.03 -6.71 0.34
C HIS A 20 -20.25 -6.72 1.85
N GLU A 21 -19.49 -7.57 2.54
CA GLU A 21 -19.42 -7.53 4.00
C GLU A 21 -18.74 -6.21 4.40
N ASP A 22 -19.23 -5.58 5.48
CA ASP A 22 -18.66 -4.37 6.11
C ASP A 22 -17.28 -4.66 6.74
N LYS A 23 -16.34 -5.17 5.94
CA LYS A 23 -15.04 -5.64 6.37
C LYS A 23 -13.96 -4.68 5.89
N LEU A 24 -13.16 -4.24 6.85
CA LEU A 24 -11.88 -3.60 6.60
C LEU A 24 -10.87 -4.70 6.26
N ILE A 25 -10.30 -4.67 5.06
CA ILE A 25 -9.29 -5.62 4.60
C ILE A 25 -7.98 -4.87 4.36
N GLY A 26 -6.92 -5.29 5.03
CA GLY A 26 -5.57 -4.77 4.82
C GLY A 26 -4.71 -5.75 4.01
N PHE A 27 -3.93 -5.22 3.08
CA PHE A 27 -2.86 -5.92 2.39
C PHE A 27 -1.55 -5.22 2.70
N CYS A 28 -0.51 -6.00 2.98
CA CYS A 28 0.86 -5.53 3.10
C CYS A 28 1.71 -6.32 2.11
N ASP A 29 2.63 -5.64 1.43
CA ASP A 29 3.57 -6.24 0.49
C ASP A 29 4.95 -5.64 0.73
N SER A 30 5.98 -6.46 0.58
CA SER A 30 7.36 -5.99 0.60
C SER A 30 8.14 -6.71 -0.50
N ASP A 31 8.65 -5.94 -1.46
CA ASP A 31 9.52 -6.49 -2.48
C ASP A 31 10.95 -6.63 -1.96
N TRP A 32 11.64 -7.71 -2.34
CA TRP A 32 13.09 -7.80 -2.18
C TRP A 32 13.71 -7.78 -3.57
N SER A 33 14.83 -7.06 -3.72
CA SER A 33 15.64 -7.05 -4.94
C SER A 33 15.08 -6.26 -6.14
N GLY A 34 14.15 -5.31 -5.94
CA GLY A 34 13.74 -4.36 -6.98
C GLY A 34 14.81 -3.29 -7.32
N ASP A 35 15.76 -3.05 -6.41
CA ASP A 35 16.83 -2.07 -6.57
C ASP A 35 18.21 -2.77 -6.58
N THR A 36 18.81 -2.90 -7.77
CA THR A 36 20.14 -3.49 -7.98
C THR A 36 21.28 -2.60 -7.46
N LEU A 37 21.03 -1.32 -7.18
CA LEU A 37 22.03 -0.39 -6.65
C LEU A 37 22.04 -0.38 -5.12
N GLU A 38 20.87 -0.27 -4.48
CA GLU A 38 20.80 -0.11 -3.02
C GLU A 38 20.39 -1.37 -2.25
N ARG A 39 19.89 -2.44 -2.90
CA ARG A 39 19.34 -3.65 -2.24
C ARG A 39 18.29 -3.36 -1.15
N LYS A 40 17.68 -2.19 -1.18
CA LYS A 40 16.63 -1.77 -0.24
C LYS A 40 15.30 -2.32 -0.73
N SER A 41 14.55 -2.92 0.18
CA SER A 41 13.18 -3.36 -0.07
C SER A 41 12.24 -2.16 -0.19
N THR A 42 11.23 -2.25 -1.03
CA THR A 42 10.08 -1.35 -1.03
C THR A 42 8.95 -2.03 -0.29
N MET A 43 8.44 -1.34 0.73
CA MET A 43 7.30 -1.78 1.52
C MET A 43 6.07 -0.99 1.14
N GLY A 44 4.94 -1.65 1.00
CA GLY A 44 3.67 -1.02 0.72
C GLY A 44 2.54 -1.64 1.53
N TYR A 45 1.53 -0.83 1.82
CA TYR A 45 0.26 -1.33 2.33
C TYR A 45 -0.90 -0.69 1.59
N VAL A 46 -2.04 -1.39 1.58
CA VAL A 46 -3.33 -0.86 1.16
C VAL A 46 -4.43 -1.40 2.06
N PHE A 47 -5.20 -0.49 2.66
CA PHE A 47 -6.43 -0.79 3.38
C PHE A 47 -7.62 -0.50 2.48
N LYS A 48 -8.51 -1.49 2.36
CA LYS A 48 -9.75 -1.41 1.61
C LYS A 48 -10.95 -1.51 2.55
N LEU A 49 -11.96 -0.68 2.28
CA LEU A 49 -13.27 -0.72 2.92
C LEU A 49 -14.33 -0.78 1.82
N PHE A 50 -15.27 -1.72 1.93
CA PHE A 50 -16.24 -2.01 0.85
C PHE A 50 -15.55 -2.21 -0.52
N ASP A 51 -14.40 -2.91 -0.51
CA ASP A 51 -13.54 -3.11 -1.69
C ASP A 51 -12.96 -1.83 -2.34
N ALA A 52 -13.15 -0.65 -1.73
CA ALA A 52 -12.52 0.59 -2.16
C ALA A 52 -11.29 0.92 -1.29
N PRO A 53 -10.15 1.32 -1.87
CA PRO A 53 -8.95 1.68 -1.12
C PRO A 53 -9.16 2.98 -0.34
N ILE A 54 -8.95 2.97 0.97
CA ILE A 54 -9.12 4.15 1.84
C ILE A 54 -7.81 4.71 2.38
N SER A 55 -6.77 3.87 2.44
CA SER A 55 -5.45 4.27 2.90
C SER A 55 -4.41 3.38 2.25
N TRP A 56 -3.36 3.99 1.73
CA TRP A 56 -2.24 3.27 1.14
C TRP A 56 -0.96 4.08 1.32
N SER A 57 0.15 3.38 1.37
CA SER A 57 1.47 3.99 1.33
C SER A 57 2.42 3.03 0.64
N SER A 58 3.39 3.58 -0.08
CA SER A 58 4.55 2.85 -0.57
C SER A 58 5.80 3.61 -0.10
N LYS A 59 6.66 2.92 0.63
CA LYS A 59 7.86 3.48 1.24
C LYS A 59 9.03 2.57 0.97
N LYS A 60 10.09 3.14 0.40
CA LYS A 60 11.38 2.46 0.32
C LYS A 60 11.95 2.30 1.73
N GLN A 61 12.26 1.07 2.14
CA GLN A 61 12.88 0.80 3.42
C GLN A 61 14.27 1.46 3.47
N SER A 62 14.61 2.07 4.60
CA SER A 62 15.93 2.69 4.79
C SER A 62 17.03 1.64 5.03
N VAL A 63 16.64 0.42 5.38
CA VAL A 63 17.51 -0.70 5.73
C VAL A 63 17.62 -1.64 4.53
N VAL A 64 18.83 -2.17 4.32
CA VAL A 64 19.09 -3.22 3.33
C VAL A 64 18.66 -4.55 3.92
N THR A 65 17.64 -5.18 3.33
CA THR A 65 17.18 -6.50 3.76
C THR A 65 17.99 -7.58 3.05
N LEU A 66 18.38 -8.61 3.81
CA LEU A 66 19.17 -9.73 3.31
C LEU A 66 18.30 -10.93 2.90
N SER A 67 16.98 -10.87 3.13
CA SER A 67 16.01 -11.84 2.64
C SER A 67 14.60 -11.24 2.47
N THR A 68 13.72 -11.94 1.73
CA THR A 68 12.29 -11.62 1.65
C THR A 68 11.61 -11.72 3.02
N CYS A 69 11.93 -12.75 3.81
CA CYS A 69 11.34 -12.95 5.14
C CYS A 69 11.66 -11.80 6.11
N GLU A 70 12.89 -11.28 6.05
CA GLU A 70 13.29 -10.10 6.82
C GLU A 70 12.57 -8.84 6.33
N ALA A 71 12.37 -8.70 5.02
CA ALA A 71 11.60 -7.60 4.44
C ALA A 71 10.12 -7.63 4.86
N GLU A 72 9.52 -8.81 4.90
CA GLU A 72 8.15 -9.05 5.38
C GLU A 72 8.03 -8.80 6.88
N TYR A 73 9.02 -9.20 7.68
CA TYR A 73 9.02 -8.93 9.13
C TYR A 73 9.13 -7.44 9.44
N ILE A 74 9.94 -6.70 8.68
CA ILE A 74 10.07 -5.24 8.83
C ILE A 74 8.80 -4.52 8.33
N SER A 75 7.99 -5.17 7.49
CA SER A 75 6.75 -4.59 6.94
C SER A 75 5.47 -4.89 7.70
N ALA A 76 5.50 -5.84 8.63
CA ALA A 76 4.38 -6.20 9.49
C ALA A 76 4.13 -5.19 10.63
#